data_AF-A0A4Q3UP44-F1
#
_entry.id   AF-A0A4Q3UP44-F1
#
_cell.length_a   1.000
_cell.length_b   1.000
_cell.length_c   1.000
_cell.angle_alpha   90.00
_cell.angle_beta   90.00
_cell.angle_gamma   90.00
#
_symmetry.space_group_name_H-M   'P 1'
#
loop_
_entity.id
_entity.type
_entity.pdbx_description
1 polymer ?
#
loop_
_entity_poly.entity_id
_entity_poly.type
_entity_poly.pdbx_seq_one_letter_code
_entity_poly.pdbx_strand_id
1 'polypeptide(L)'
;MRAIFGATAMLAVLAACGPSEPAAPAAPSAEVVAKNSADLVAYLDAEYEEELQTSPQEMTSQGRKERYGELDDRSEAALDKYLEWRRESVADMKAKFKPEELSEDARLSYEIWEMELANDEKTAEFRRNGYVFGRGGAHTGLVNFLINQHRVDEKSDAEAYISRVGAIGTAIDTLIERAKLNAAAGTRMPGFGYDQTDSEVKRVLTGAPFDKAKDSALFADGKAKIKALGESGKLKPEEVVALTEQLRLAMVDKMKPAYDRLSAWIAEDKKNASPQPQGVGALPNGEAFYNTRLALMTTTDMTADEIHQLGLSEVARIRGEMEKVKEEAGFKGTLPEFFTFMRTDKQFYLPNNDAGAQEYIDRATKHIEEMKLALPTYFG
;
A
#
# COMPACT_ATOMS: atom_id res chain seq x y z
N MET A 1 53.12 -14.88 -93.35
CA MET A 1 52.26 -15.90 -94.01
C MET A 1 52.29 -17.14 -93.12
N ARG A 2 51.14 -17.70 -92.69
CA ARG A 2 51.02 -18.89 -91.79
C ARG A 2 51.57 -18.61 -90.36
N ALA A 3 50.88 -18.94 -89.24
CA ALA A 3 50.57 -20.25 -88.60
C ALA A 3 51.38 -20.39 -87.28
N ILE A 4 51.03 -21.12 -86.20
CA ILE A 4 49.83 -21.91 -85.80
C ILE A 4 49.84 -22.13 -84.26
N PHE A 5 48.65 -22.17 -83.61
CA PHE A 5 48.22 -22.80 -82.33
C PHE A 5 49.02 -22.80 -81.00
N GLY A 6 48.26 -22.77 -79.88
CA GLY A 6 48.63 -23.09 -78.49
C GLY A 6 47.84 -22.20 -77.49
N ALA A 7 46.69 -22.59 -76.93
CA ALA A 7 46.50 -23.53 -75.80
C ALA A 7 47.18 -23.02 -74.50
N THR A 8 46.56 -22.95 -73.31
CA THR A 8 45.26 -23.46 -72.77
C THR A 8 44.87 -22.57 -71.53
N ALA A 9 43.74 -22.59 -70.80
CA ALA A 9 42.54 -23.45 -70.69
C ALA A 9 41.34 -22.65 -70.09
N MET A 10 40.33 -23.32 -69.51
CA MET A 10 39.23 -22.75 -68.68
C MET A 10 39.10 -23.51 -67.35
N LEU A 11 38.69 -22.83 -66.28
CA LEU A 11 38.13 -23.47 -65.07
C LEU A 11 36.61 -23.25 -65.03
N ALA A 12 35.86 -24.31 -64.70
CA ALA A 12 34.43 -24.22 -64.39
C ALA A 12 34.24 -24.28 -62.87
N VAL A 13 33.39 -23.39 -62.33
CA VAL A 13 33.00 -23.40 -60.91
C VAL A 13 31.56 -23.89 -60.81
N LEU A 14 31.37 -25.01 -60.12
CA LEU A 14 30.04 -25.52 -59.74
C LEU A 14 29.58 -24.80 -58.48
N ALA A 15 28.58 -23.93 -58.60
CA ALA A 15 27.89 -23.36 -57.45
C ALA A 15 26.92 -24.41 -56.86
N ALA A 16 27.03 -24.69 -55.57
CA ALA A 16 26.22 -25.70 -54.90
C ALA A 16 24.86 -25.14 -54.45
N CYS A 17 23.78 -25.89 -54.67
CA CYS A 17 22.49 -25.65 -54.03
C CYS A 17 22.50 -26.22 -52.61
N GLY A 18 22.68 -25.36 -51.60
CA GLY A 18 22.37 -25.69 -50.21
C GLY A 18 20.88 -25.44 -49.91
N PRO A 19 20.27 -26.15 -48.94
CA PRO A 19 18.94 -25.80 -48.45
C PRO A 19 19.01 -24.42 -47.78
N SER A 20 18.14 -23.49 -48.18
CA SER A 20 18.03 -22.19 -47.55
C SER A 20 17.43 -22.35 -46.15
N GLU A 21 18.24 -22.08 -45.13
CA GLU A 21 17.78 -21.90 -43.75
C GLU A 21 16.67 -20.82 -43.74
N PRO A 22 15.53 -21.06 -43.07
CA PRO A 22 14.43 -20.09 -43.06
C PRO A 22 14.91 -18.81 -42.38
N ALA A 23 14.89 -17.70 -43.12
CA ALA A 23 15.32 -16.41 -42.59
C ALA A 23 14.54 -16.08 -41.32
N ALA A 24 15.26 -15.73 -40.25
CA ALA A 24 14.66 -15.29 -39.00
C ALA A 24 13.68 -14.13 -39.29
N PRO A 25 12.52 -14.08 -38.61
CA PRO A 25 11.56 -13.00 -38.81
C PRO A 25 12.23 -11.65 -38.59
N ALA A 26 12.03 -10.71 -39.51
CA ALA A 26 12.60 -9.38 -39.40
C ALA A 26 12.08 -8.70 -38.13
N ALA A 27 12.98 -8.05 -37.38
CA ALA A 27 12.61 -7.28 -36.21
C ALA A 27 11.56 -6.20 -36.58
N PRO A 28 10.59 -5.91 -35.68
CA PRO A 28 9.57 -4.92 -35.96
C PRO A 28 10.18 -3.53 -36.22
N SER A 29 9.55 -2.75 -37.09
CA SER A 29 10.03 -1.40 -37.40
C SER A 29 9.82 -0.47 -36.20
N ALA A 30 10.64 0.57 -36.08
CA ALA A 30 10.48 1.58 -35.03
C ALA A 30 9.09 2.25 -35.03
N GLU A 31 8.44 2.34 -36.19
CA GLU A 31 7.06 2.82 -36.33
C GLU A 31 6.02 1.85 -35.73
N VAL A 32 6.17 0.55 -35.98
CA VAL A 32 5.34 -0.50 -35.35
C VAL A 32 5.55 -0.51 -33.84
N VAL A 33 6.81 -0.47 -33.38
CA VAL A 33 7.16 -0.44 -31.95
C VAL A 33 6.56 0.79 -31.26
N ALA A 34 6.72 1.98 -31.83
CA ALA A 34 6.16 3.21 -31.26
C ALA A 34 4.63 3.18 -31.20
N LYS A 35 3.97 2.69 -32.27
CA LYS A 35 2.51 2.56 -32.31
C LYS A 35 2.00 1.55 -31.27
N ASN A 36 2.53 0.33 -31.28
CA ASN A 36 2.10 -0.74 -30.35
C ASN A 36 2.33 -0.34 -28.88
N SER A 37 3.39 0.41 -28.60
CA SER A 37 3.67 0.96 -27.26
C SER A 37 2.62 2.00 -26.84
N ALA A 38 2.23 2.90 -27.74
CA ALA A 38 1.18 3.89 -27.47
C ALA A 38 -0.20 3.24 -27.32
N ASP A 39 -0.52 2.23 -28.14
CA ASP A 39 -1.76 1.46 -28.03
C ASP A 39 -1.84 0.67 -26.71
N LEU A 40 -0.71 0.13 -26.22
CA LEU A 40 -0.65 -0.54 -24.91
C LEU A 40 -0.84 0.45 -23.76
N VAL A 41 -0.20 1.61 -23.78
CA VAL A 41 -0.39 2.63 -22.73
C VAL A 41 -1.85 3.08 -22.69
N ALA A 42 -2.45 3.39 -23.84
CA ALA A 42 -3.87 3.75 -23.92
C ALA A 42 -4.83 2.62 -23.48
N TYR A 43 -4.40 1.36 -23.56
CA TYR A 43 -5.13 0.22 -23.01
C TYR A 43 -5.00 0.13 -21.48
N LEU A 44 -3.79 0.23 -20.94
CA LEU A 44 -3.53 0.19 -19.49
C LEU A 44 -4.16 1.38 -18.76
N ASP A 45 -4.14 2.58 -19.34
CA ASP A 45 -4.84 3.76 -18.82
C ASP A 45 -6.36 3.51 -18.68
N ALA A 46 -6.96 2.79 -19.63
CA ALA A 46 -8.39 2.48 -19.62
C ALA A 46 -8.76 1.38 -18.62
N GLU A 47 -7.94 0.33 -18.51
CA GLU A 47 -8.10 -0.72 -17.49
C GLU A 47 -7.91 -0.15 -16.08
N TYR A 48 -6.97 0.78 -15.89
CA TYR A 48 -6.77 1.47 -14.60
C TYR A 48 -7.95 2.38 -14.22
N GLU A 49 -8.59 3.06 -15.18
CA GLU A 49 -9.85 3.78 -14.91
C GLU A 49 -11.00 2.84 -14.53
N GLU A 50 -11.03 1.58 -15.01
CA GLU A 50 -11.97 0.56 -14.51
C GLU A 50 -11.57 0.05 -13.12
N GLU A 51 -10.29 -0.18 -12.86
CA GLU A 51 -9.76 -0.58 -11.54
C GLU A 51 -10.13 0.42 -10.45
N LEU A 52 -10.04 1.72 -10.73
CA LEU A 52 -10.46 2.78 -9.81
C LEU A 52 -11.97 2.73 -9.49
N GLN A 53 -12.81 2.13 -10.35
CA GLN A 53 -14.22 1.86 -10.02
C GLN A 53 -14.39 0.75 -8.97
N THR A 54 -13.32 0.08 -8.54
CA THR A 54 -13.35 -0.83 -7.37
C THR A 54 -13.06 -0.11 -6.05
N SER A 55 -12.37 1.04 -6.09
CA SER A 55 -11.87 1.76 -4.91
C SER A 55 -12.24 3.26 -4.89
N PRO A 56 -13.46 3.62 -4.46
CA PRO A 56 -13.85 5.00 -4.18
C PRO A 56 -12.95 5.73 -3.17
N GLN A 57 -12.20 4.99 -2.34
CA GLN A 57 -11.22 5.57 -1.44
C GLN A 57 -9.89 5.91 -2.13
N GLU A 58 -9.46 5.15 -3.13
CA GLU A 58 -8.28 5.50 -3.94
C GLU A 58 -8.57 6.66 -4.90
N MET A 59 -9.79 6.72 -5.47
CA MET A 59 -10.28 7.95 -6.11
C MET A 59 -10.14 9.18 -5.19
N THR A 60 -10.34 9.00 -3.88
CA THR A 60 -10.23 10.10 -2.89
C THR A 60 -8.79 10.48 -2.58
N SER A 61 -7.85 9.53 -2.54
CA SER A 61 -6.43 9.82 -2.32
C SER A 61 -5.86 10.65 -3.49
N GLN A 62 -6.33 10.38 -4.70
CA GLN A 62 -6.05 11.11 -5.95
C GLN A 62 -6.85 12.42 -6.09
N GLY A 63 -7.68 12.78 -5.10
CA GLY A 63 -8.44 14.03 -5.05
C GLY A 63 -9.70 14.08 -5.93
N ARG A 64 -10.11 12.94 -6.50
CA ARG A 64 -11.33 12.80 -7.32
C ARG A 64 -12.58 12.60 -6.45
N LYS A 65 -13.78 12.77 -7.02
CA LYS A 65 -15.06 12.93 -6.28
C LYS A 65 -16.28 12.23 -6.90
N GLU A 66 -16.10 11.43 -7.94
CA GLU A 66 -17.18 10.75 -8.69
C GLU A 66 -18.03 9.84 -7.80
N ARG A 67 -17.38 9.19 -6.81
CA ARG A 67 -18.01 8.25 -5.86
C ARG A 67 -17.73 8.63 -4.40
N TYR A 68 -17.69 9.93 -4.12
CA TYR A 68 -17.17 10.48 -2.85
C TYR A 68 -17.96 10.05 -1.60
N GLY A 69 -19.23 9.63 -1.75
CA GLY A 69 -20.07 9.14 -0.66
C GLY A 69 -19.87 7.67 -0.28
N GLU A 70 -19.04 6.93 -1.01
CA GLU A 70 -18.92 5.47 -0.92
C GLU A 70 -17.58 5.01 -0.30
N LEU A 71 -17.58 3.85 0.36
CA LEU A 71 -16.38 3.15 0.82
C LEU A 71 -16.21 1.88 -0.03
N ASP A 72 -14.96 1.44 -0.22
CA ASP A 72 -14.65 0.23 -1.00
C ASP A 72 -15.38 -1.00 -0.44
N ASP A 73 -15.92 -1.86 -1.33
CA ASP A 73 -16.55 -3.09 -0.89
C ASP A 73 -15.48 -4.06 -0.36
N ARG A 74 -15.71 -4.50 0.88
CA ARG A 74 -14.82 -5.37 1.65
C ARG A 74 -15.34 -6.80 1.74
N SER A 75 -16.42 -7.11 1.02
CA SER A 75 -16.95 -8.45 0.84
C SER A 75 -15.95 -9.36 0.11
N GLU A 76 -16.12 -10.67 0.25
CA GLU A 76 -15.26 -11.62 -0.46
C GLU A 76 -15.65 -11.71 -1.94
N ALA A 77 -16.92 -11.52 -2.27
CA ALA A 77 -17.42 -11.42 -3.64
C ALA A 77 -16.80 -10.23 -4.42
N ALA A 78 -16.53 -9.10 -3.76
CA ALA A 78 -15.81 -7.98 -4.38
C ALA A 78 -14.35 -8.34 -4.68
N LEU A 79 -13.66 -9.02 -3.76
CA LEU A 79 -12.29 -9.50 -3.98
C LEU A 79 -12.22 -10.56 -5.09
N ASP A 80 -13.22 -11.43 -5.18
CA ASP A 80 -13.33 -12.44 -6.24
C ASP A 80 -13.62 -11.80 -7.60
N LYS A 81 -14.50 -10.79 -7.66
CA LYS A 81 -14.76 -10.03 -8.88
C LYS A 81 -13.52 -9.26 -9.34
N TYR A 82 -12.82 -8.58 -8.42
CA TYR A 82 -11.58 -7.87 -8.74
C TYR A 82 -10.51 -8.82 -9.31
N LEU A 83 -10.32 -9.99 -8.68
CA LEU A 83 -9.34 -10.97 -9.15
C LEU A 83 -9.68 -11.52 -10.54
N GLU A 84 -10.97 -11.74 -10.83
CA GLU A 84 -11.39 -12.22 -12.15
C GLU A 84 -11.24 -11.14 -13.23
N TRP A 85 -11.63 -9.89 -12.96
CA TRP A 85 -11.35 -8.77 -13.87
C TRP A 85 -9.84 -8.62 -14.13
N ARG A 86 -8.99 -8.76 -13.10
CA ARG A 86 -7.54 -8.68 -13.24
C ARG A 86 -6.95 -9.86 -14.03
N ARG A 87 -7.61 -11.03 -14.06
CA ARG A 87 -7.29 -12.13 -15.01
C ARG A 87 -7.71 -11.78 -16.43
N GLU A 88 -8.93 -11.27 -16.60
CA GLU A 88 -9.47 -10.91 -17.90
C GLU A 88 -8.60 -9.82 -18.56
N SER A 89 -8.24 -8.75 -17.86
CA SER A 89 -7.40 -7.66 -18.41
C SER A 89 -5.98 -8.10 -18.77
N VAL A 90 -5.32 -8.95 -17.97
CA VAL A 90 -4.01 -9.52 -18.33
C VAL A 90 -4.11 -10.51 -19.50
N ALA A 91 -5.19 -11.31 -19.59
CA ALA A 91 -5.40 -12.20 -20.72
C ALA A 91 -5.65 -11.42 -22.03
N ASP A 92 -6.45 -10.35 -21.96
CA ASP A 92 -6.73 -9.48 -23.09
C ASP A 92 -5.49 -8.66 -23.49
N MET A 93 -4.67 -8.20 -22.54
CA MET A 93 -3.36 -7.60 -22.80
C MET A 93 -2.46 -8.54 -23.61
N LYS A 94 -2.33 -9.79 -23.15
CA LYS A 94 -1.52 -10.85 -23.79
C LYS A 94 -2.04 -11.27 -25.16
N ALA A 95 -3.34 -11.08 -25.43
CA ALA A 95 -3.94 -11.34 -26.73
C ALA A 95 -3.75 -10.18 -27.72
N LYS A 96 -3.64 -8.93 -27.23
CA LYS A 96 -3.52 -7.71 -28.03
C LYS A 96 -2.07 -7.31 -28.33
N PHE A 97 -1.15 -7.51 -27.39
CA PHE A 97 0.21 -6.97 -27.42
C PHE A 97 1.27 -8.06 -27.25
N LYS A 98 2.42 -7.90 -27.91
CA LYS A 98 3.56 -8.82 -27.79
C LYS A 98 4.79 -8.09 -27.23
N PRO A 99 5.46 -8.60 -26.18
CA PRO A 99 6.64 -7.96 -25.58
C PRO A 99 7.77 -7.62 -26.55
N GLU A 100 7.97 -8.42 -27.61
CA GLU A 100 9.00 -8.18 -28.63
C GLU A 100 8.65 -7.07 -29.65
N GLU A 101 7.42 -6.54 -29.61
CA GLU A 101 6.97 -5.42 -30.46
C GLU A 101 6.71 -4.12 -29.65
N LEU A 102 7.27 -4.01 -28.44
CA LEU A 102 7.13 -2.85 -27.54
C LEU A 102 8.46 -2.10 -27.32
N SER A 103 8.38 -0.85 -26.87
CA SER A 103 9.51 -0.11 -26.31
C SER A 103 9.91 -0.70 -24.95
N GLU A 104 11.10 -0.35 -24.46
CA GLU A 104 11.57 -0.81 -23.14
C GLU A 104 10.63 -0.38 -22.00
N ASP A 105 10.18 0.88 -22.00
CA ASP A 105 9.22 1.41 -21.02
C ASP A 105 7.85 0.72 -21.12
N ALA A 106 7.32 0.53 -22.34
CA ALA A 106 6.01 -0.09 -22.53
C ALA A 106 6.03 -1.60 -22.20
N ARG A 107 7.15 -2.27 -22.46
CA ARG A 107 7.38 -3.65 -22.02
C ARG A 107 7.49 -3.74 -20.51
N LEU A 108 8.12 -2.77 -19.83
CA LEU A 108 8.12 -2.71 -18.37
C LEU A 108 6.70 -2.56 -17.80
N SER A 109 5.86 -1.70 -18.39
CA SER A 109 4.45 -1.58 -17.98
C SER A 109 3.65 -2.89 -18.19
N TYR A 110 3.90 -3.60 -19.29
CA TYR A 110 3.33 -4.94 -19.54
C TYR A 110 3.79 -5.95 -18.46
N GLU A 111 5.08 -5.99 -18.16
CA GLU A 111 5.67 -6.89 -17.15
C GLU A 111 5.14 -6.58 -15.74
N ILE A 112 4.90 -5.30 -15.40
CA ILE A 112 4.25 -4.88 -14.15
C ILE A 112 2.80 -5.34 -14.09
N TRP A 113 2.00 -5.12 -15.15
CA TRP A 113 0.57 -5.51 -15.17
C TRP A 113 0.38 -7.03 -15.03
N GLU A 114 1.29 -7.83 -15.62
CA GLU A 114 1.35 -9.28 -15.41
C GLU A 114 1.81 -9.67 -14.00
N MET A 115 2.82 -8.97 -13.46
CA MET A 115 3.33 -9.20 -12.09
C MET A 115 2.24 -8.93 -11.03
N GLU A 116 1.40 -7.91 -11.22
CA GLU A 116 0.30 -7.57 -10.31
C GLU A 116 -0.71 -8.71 -10.20
N LEU A 117 -1.22 -9.25 -11.31
CA LEU A 117 -2.05 -10.47 -11.29
C LEU A 117 -1.33 -11.63 -10.59
N ALA A 118 -0.07 -11.87 -10.94
CA ALA A 118 0.70 -12.97 -10.36
C ALA A 118 0.89 -12.81 -8.83
N ASN A 119 0.79 -11.59 -8.29
CA ASN A 119 0.84 -11.32 -6.85
C ASN A 119 -0.55 -11.39 -6.20
N ASP A 120 -1.60 -10.96 -6.89
CA ASP A 120 -2.98 -11.11 -6.44
C ASP A 120 -3.40 -12.58 -6.35
N GLU A 121 -3.05 -13.43 -7.33
CA GLU A 121 -3.30 -14.88 -7.25
C GLU A 121 -2.54 -15.55 -6.10
N LYS A 122 -1.25 -15.23 -5.91
CA LYS A 122 -0.45 -15.71 -4.77
C LYS A 122 -1.05 -15.30 -3.43
N THR A 123 -1.63 -14.10 -3.31
CA THR A 123 -2.21 -13.63 -2.04
C THR A 123 -3.64 -14.13 -1.81
N ALA A 124 -4.38 -14.44 -2.88
CA ALA A 124 -5.74 -14.99 -2.80
C ALA A 124 -5.79 -16.34 -2.07
N GLU A 125 -4.79 -17.22 -2.28
CA GLU A 125 -4.64 -18.49 -1.53
C GLU A 125 -4.64 -18.24 -0.02
N PHE A 126 -3.93 -17.21 0.43
CA PHE A 126 -3.74 -16.87 1.84
C PHE A 126 -4.78 -15.87 2.39
N ARG A 127 -5.95 -15.71 1.74
CA ARG A 127 -7.06 -14.87 2.22
C ARG A 127 -7.45 -15.16 3.68
N ARG A 128 -7.28 -16.41 4.11
CA ARG A 128 -7.58 -16.89 5.48
C ARG A 128 -6.49 -16.58 6.51
N ASN A 129 -5.29 -16.18 6.11
CA ASN A 129 -4.14 -15.99 7.00
C ASN A 129 -4.00 -14.56 7.56
N GLY A 130 -4.78 -13.60 7.04
CA GLY A 130 -4.75 -12.20 7.48
C GLY A 130 -5.49 -11.94 8.81
N TYR A 131 -4.89 -11.12 9.67
CA TYR A 131 -5.50 -10.58 10.88
C TYR A 131 -6.38 -9.36 10.57
N VAL A 132 -7.66 -9.59 10.28
CA VAL A 132 -8.61 -8.57 9.76
C VAL A 132 -8.70 -7.29 10.60
N PHE A 133 -8.59 -7.40 11.93
CA PHE A 133 -8.63 -6.27 12.88
C PHE A 133 -7.30 -6.08 13.64
N GLY A 134 -6.17 -6.49 13.05
CA GLY A 134 -4.84 -6.20 13.59
C GLY A 134 -4.50 -4.70 13.57
N ARG A 135 -3.33 -4.33 14.10
CA ARG A 135 -2.84 -2.93 14.14
C ARG A 135 -2.95 -2.26 12.76
N GLY A 136 -3.70 -1.15 12.69
CA GLY A 136 -3.94 -0.41 11.44
C GLY A 136 -5.13 -0.91 10.61
N GLY A 137 -5.87 -1.92 11.10
CA GLY A 137 -7.10 -2.42 10.49
C GLY A 137 -8.22 -1.37 10.41
N ALA A 138 -9.29 -1.72 9.68
CA ALA A 138 -10.34 -0.78 9.28
C ALA A 138 -11.07 -0.07 10.45
N HIS A 139 -11.08 -0.70 11.64
CA HIS A 139 -11.60 -0.12 12.89
C HIS A 139 -10.81 1.11 13.39
N THR A 140 -9.68 1.44 12.77
CA THR A 140 -9.03 2.75 12.87
C THR A 140 -8.77 3.37 11.50
N GLY A 141 -8.42 2.56 10.50
CA GLY A 141 -8.12 3.01 9.13
C GLY A 141 -9.23 3.85 8.49
N LEU A 142 -10.51 3.44 8.60
CA LEU A 142 -11.63 4.18 8.00
C LEU A 142 -11.87 5.55 8.65
N VAL A 143 -11.65 5.65 9.96
CA VAL A 143 -11.74 6.90 10.72
C VAL A 143 -10.59 7.84 10.34
N ASN A 144 -9.37 7.31 10.27
CA ASN A 144 -8.18 8.06 9.86
C ASN A 144 -8.27 8.54 8.40
N PHE A 145 -8.85 7.74 7.50
CA PHE A 145 -9.11 8.12 6.11
C PHE A 145 -10.04 9.33 6.00
N LEU A 146 -11.18 9.32 6.71
CA LEU A 146 -12.12 10.44 6.68
C LEU A 146 -11.55 11.73 7.26
N ILE A 147 -10.77 11.64 8.34
CA ILE A 147 -10.12 12.81 8.95
C ILE A 147 -9.09 13.39 7.98
N ASN A 148 -8.16 12.56 7.48
CA ASN A 148 -6.96 13.04 6.78
C ASN A 148 -7.11 13.24 5.26
N GLN A 149 -8.03 12.54 4.58
CA GLN A 149 -8.14 12.54 3.11
C GLN A 149 -9.48 13.05 2.57
N HIS A 150 -10.61 12.82 3.26
CA HIS A 150 -11.89 13.34 2.78
C HIS A 150 -12.02 14.85 3.08
N ARG A 151 -11.87 15.65 2.02
CA ARG A 151 -12.06 17.11 2.01
C ARG A 151 -13.54 17.44 2.03
N VAL A 152 -13.88 18.63 2.54
CA VAL A 152 -15.24 19.16 2.51
C VAL A 152 -15.17 20.60 2.02
N ASP A 153 -15.30 20.76 0.71
CA ASP A 153 -15.24 22.02 -0.03
C ASP A 153 -16.63 22.57 -0.34
N GLU A 154 -17.65 21.72 -0.42
CA GLU A 154 -19.05 22.08 -0.68
C GLU A 154 -20.06 21.16 0.04
N LYS A 155 -21.37 21.48 -0.07
CA LYS A 155 -22.45 20.75 0.60
C LYS A 155 -22.49 19.26 0.23
N SER A 156 -22.28 18.96 -1.06
CA SER A 156 -22.17 17.61 -1.62
C SER A 156 -21.11 16.77 -0.89
N ASP A 157 -19.96 17.38 -0.57
CA ASP A 157 -18.91 16.71 0.20
C ASP A 157 -19.32 16.45 1.65
N ALA A 158 -20.03 17.38 2.29
CA ALA A 158 -20.51 17.16 3.66
C ALA A 158 -21.52 16.00 3.72
N GLU A 159 -22.41 15.90 2.73
CA GLU A 159 -23.35 14.80 2.58
C GLU A 159 -22.63 13.48 2.26
N ALA A 160 -21.58 13.52 1.43
CA ALA A 160 -20.71 12.39 1.13
C ALA A 160 -19.90 11.89 2.35
N TYR A 161 -19.33 12.81 3.15
CA TYR A 161 -18.65 12.50 4.40
C TYR A 161 -19.59 11.75 5.35
N ILE A 162 -20.82 12.26 5.54
CA ILE A 162 -21.84 11.66 6.40
C ILE A 162 -22.27 10.28 5.88
N SER A 163 -22.43 10.13 4.56
CA SER A 163 -22.67 8.83 3.91
C SER A 163 -21.57 7.82 4.26
N ARG A 164 -20.29 8.20 4.10
CA ARG A 164 -19.15 7.36 4.47
C ARG A 164 -19.13 7.02 5.96
N VAL A 165 -19.38 7.98 6.86
CA VAL A 165 -19.48 7.72 8.32
C VAL A 165 -20.57 6.67 8.62
N GLY A 166 -21.70 6.72 7.92
CA GLY A 166 -22.74 5.69 8.00
C GLY A 166 -22.26 4.33 7.48
N ALA A 167 -21.60 4.33 6.33
CA ALA A 167 -21.08 3.13 5.67
C ALA A 167 -19.96 2.40 6.46
N ILE A 168 -19.25 3.09 7.38
CA ILE A 168 -18.33 2.44 8.31
C ILE A 168 -19.03 1.31 9.09
N GLY A 169 -20.31 1.48 9.46
CA GLY A 169 -21.08 0.43 10.16
C GLY A 169 -21.11 -0.88 9.36
N THR A 170 -21.57 -0.80 8.11
CA THR A 170 -21.62 -1.94 7.16
C THR A 170 -20.23 -2.52 6.89
N ALA A 171 -19.22 -1.67 6.69
CA ALA A 171 -17.85 -2.12 6.42
C ALA A 171 -17.26 -2.91 7.60
N ILE A 172 -17.53 -2.49 8.85
CA ILE A 172 -17.10 -3.22 10.05
C ILE A 172 -17.85 -4.54 10.19
N ASP A 173 -19.17 -4.60 9.94
CA ASP A 173 -19.93 -5.86 9.98
C ASP A 173 -19.41 -6.89 8.96
N THR A 174 -19.20 -6.48 7.70
CA THR A 174 -18.60 -7.35 6.66
C THR A 174 -17.23 -7.88 7.08
N LEU A 175 -16.41 -7.05 7.74
CA LEU A 175 -15.11 -7.46 8.25
C LEU A 175 -15.21 -8.36 9.50
N ILE A 176 -16.24 -8.24 10.35
CA ILE A 176 -16.51 -9.18 11.44
C ILE A 176 -16.78 -10.58 10.88
N GLU A 177 -17.60 -10.71 9.83
CA GLU A 177 -17.84 -12.03 9.22
C GLU A 177 -16.57 -12.61 8.57
N ARG A 178 -15.76 -11.79 7.87
CA ARG A 178 -14.45 -12.22 7.35
C ARG A 178 -13.49 -12.65 8.47
N ALA A 179 -13.48 -11.94 9.60
CA ALA A 179 -12.65 -12.28 10.75
C ALA A 179 -13.09 -13.59 11.42
N LYS A 180 -14.41 -13.84 11.51
CA LYS A 180 -14.97 -15.14 11.94
C LYS A 180 -14.59 -16.27 10.98
N LEU A 181 -14.63 -16.05 9.66
CA LEU A 181 -14.20 -17.05 8.67
C LEU A 181 -12.71 -17.39 8.81
N ASN A 182 -11.85 -16.39 9.01
CA ASN A 182 -10.42 -16.62 9.26
C ASN A 182 -10.19 -17.36 10.60
N ALA A 183 -10.91 -17.00 11.66
CA ALA A 183 -10.84 -17.68 12.96
C ALA A 183 -11.39 -19.12 12.91
N ALA A 184 -12.43 -19.40 12.11
CA ALA A 184 -12.94 -20.74 11.85
C ALA A 184 -11.96 -21.60 11.04
N ALA A 185 -11.22 -20.98 10.11
CA ALA A 185 -10.13 -21.62 9.37
C ALA A 185 -8.84 -21.82 10.20
N GLY A 186 -8.80 -21.37 11.46
CA GLY A 186 -7.68 -21.55 12.39
C GLY A 186 -6.77 -20.32 12.58
N THR A 187 -6.98 -19.25 11.81
CA THR A 187 -6.21 -18.00 11.93
C THR A 187 -6.78 -17.10 13.02
N ARG A 188 -6.06 -17.00 14.14
CA ARG A 188 -6.36 -16.06 15.24
C ARG A 188 -5.18 -15.15 15.51
N MET A 189 -5.47 -13.95 15.99
CA MET A 189 -4.42 -13.06 16.50
C MET A 189 -3.78 -13.67 17.76
N PRO A 190 -2.52 -13.32 18.10
CA PRO A 190 -2.03 -13.53 19.45
C PRO A 190 -2.88 -12.72 20.45
N GLY A 191 -2.96 -13.14 21.71
CA GLY A 191 -3.83 -12.52 22.72
C GLY A 191 -3.67 -10.99 22.86
N PHE A 192 -2.43 -10.48 22.73
CA PHE A 192 -2.14 -9.04 22.77
C PHE A 192 -2.72 -8.27 21.55
N GLY A 193 -2.96 -8.94 20.43
CA GLY A 193 -3.61 -8.36 19.26
C GLY A 193 -5.07 -8.00 19.55
N TYR A 194 -5.83 -8.92 20.15
CA TYR A 194 -7.20 -8.64 20.60
C TYR A 194 -7.24 -7.51 21.64
N ASP A 195 -6.28 -7.45 22.58
CA ASP A 195 -6.17 -6.33 23.53
C ASP A 195 -5.89 -4.98 22.84
N GLN A 196 -5.04 -4.98 21.80
CA GLN A 196 -4.80 -3.79 20.99
C GLN A 196 -6.08 -3.36 20.23
N THR A 197 -6.78 -4.29 19.57
CA THR A 197 -8.02 -4.01 18.83
C THR A 197 -9.10 -3.43 19.74
N ASP A 198 -9.34 -4.03 20.91
CA ASP A 198 -10.30 -3.54 21.90
C ASP A 198 -9.92 -2.15 22.42
N SER A 199 -8.64 -1.93 22.71
CA SER A 199 -8.11 -0.61 23.11
C SER A 199 -8.29 0.45 22.02
N GLU A 200 -8.13 0.08 20.74
CA GLU A 200 -8.34 0.95 19.58
C GLU A 200 -9.83 1.27 19.36
N VAL A 201 -10.71 0.26 19.40
CA VAL A 201 -12.17 0.40 19.34
C VAL A 201 -12.69 1.34 20.45
N LYS A 202 -12.20 1.17 21.68
CA LYS A 202 -12.57 2.03 22.82
C LYS A 202 -12.14 3.48 22.62
N ARG A 203 -10.97 3.74 22.03
CA ARG A 203 -10.54 5.12 21.69
C ARG A 203 -11.42 5.75 20.62
N VAL A 204 -11.82 5.00 19.59
CA VAL A 204 -12.72 5.50 18.54
C VAL A 204 -14.10 5.87 19.10
N LEU A 205 -14.61 5.09 20.06
CA LEU A 205 -15.90 5.35 20.73
C LEU A 205 -15.81 6.29 21.96
N THR A 206 -14.65 6.90 22.25
CA THR A 206 -14.52 7.85 23.36
C THR A 206 -14.91 9.26 22.92
N GLY A 207 -15.80 9.91 23.67
CA GLY A 207 -16.24 11.28 23.42
C GLY A 207 -17.63 11.41 22.78
N ALA A 208 -18.10 12.64 22.63
CA ALA A 208 -19.34 12.92 21.91
C ALA A 208 -19.22 12.49 20.43
N PRO A 209 -20.27 11.91 19.81
CA PRO A 209 -21.64 11.82 20.31
C PRO A 209 -21.95 10.52 21.08
N PHE A 210 -20.95 9.70 21.40
CA PHE A 210 -21.12 8.42 22.08
C PHE A 210 -21.28 8.56 23.60
N ASP A 211 -20.62 9.57 24.19
CA ASP A 211 -20.73 9.95 25.60
C ASP A 211 -20.90 11.47 25.81
N LYS A 212 -20.66 11.97 27.04
CA LYS A 212 -20.83 13.38 27.44
C LYS A 212 -19.51 14.15 27.63
N ALA A 213 -18.38 13.60 27.19
CA ALA A 213 -17.07 14.25 27.24
C ALA A 213 -16.89 15.23 26.07
N LYS A 214 -15.64 15.56 25.73
CA LYS A 214 -15.31 16.32 24.51
C LYS A 214 -15.70 15.53 23.26
N ASP A 215 -15.81 16.21 22.12
CA ASP A 215 -16.02 15.53 20.83
C ASP A 215 -14.96 14.45 20.58
N SER A 216 -15.41 13.28 20.12
CA SER A 216 -14.57 12.25 19.53
C SER A 216 -13.89 12.78 18.26
N ALA A 217 -12.72 12.25 17.88
CA ALA A 217 -11.90 12.81 16.80
C ALA A 217 -12.66 12.97 15.47
N LEU A 218 -13.48 11.98 15.10
CA LEU A 218 -14.29 12.01 13.88
C LEU A 218 -15.42 13.05 13.96
N PHE A 219 -16.05 13.20 15.13
CA PHE A 219 -17.12 14.19 15.32
C PHE A 219 -16.56 15.61 15.33
N ALA A 220 -15.39 15.83 15.94
CA ALA A 220 -14.69 17.10 15.93
C ALA A 220 -14.30 17.52 14.50
N ASP A 221 -13.72 16.60 13.73
CA ASP A 221 -13.34 16.81 12.32
C ASP A 221 -14.56 17.14 11.44
N GLY A 222 -15.59 16.29 11.44
CA GLY A 222 -16.81 16.52 10.66
C GLY A 222 -17.53 17.81 11.05
N LYS A 223 -17.62 18.15 12.34
CA LYS A 223 -18.16 19.44 12.81
C LYS A 223 -17.33 20.62 12.33
N ALA A 224 -16.00 20.53 12.37
CA ALA A 224 -15.13 21.61 11.90
C ALA A 224 -15.29 21.83 10.39
N LYS A 225 -15.35 20.75 9.60
CA LYS A 225 -15.60 20.74 8.16
C LYS A 225 -16.96 21.37 7.81
N ILE A 226 -18.05 20.93 8.43
CA ILE A 226 -19.40 21.50 8.23
C ILE A 226 -19.47 22.98 8.67
N LYS A 227 -18.84 23.34 9.80
CA LYS A 227 -18.77 24.71 10.29
C LYS A 227 -18.02 25.65 9.32
N ALA A 228 -16.92 25.21 8.73
CA ALA A 228 -16.15 25.99 7.76
C ALA A 228 -16.96 26.30 6.47
N LEU A 229 -17.84 25.40 6.04
CA LEU A 229 -18.77 25.70 4.94
C LEU A 229 -19.79 26.80 5.34
N GLY A 230 -20.29 26.77 6.57
CA GLY A 230 -21.15 27.85 7.10
C GLY A 230 -20.44 29.19 7.19
N GLU A 231 -19.21 29.22 7.73
CA GLU A 231 -18.41 30.43 7.86
C GLU A 231 -17.94 31.02 6.52
N SER A 232 -17.82 30.19 5.48
CA SER A 232 -17.59 30.62 4.10
C SER A 232 -18.86 30.94 3.30
N GLY A 233 -20.05 30.88 3.94
CA GLY A 233 -21.33 31.19 3.31
C GLY A 233 -21.85 30.13 2.32
N LYS A 234 -21.23 28.95 2.27
CA LYS A 234 -21.61 27.82 1.42
C LYS A 234 -22.76 26.97 2.00
N LEU A 235 -23.07 27.15 3.28
CA LEU A 235 -24.23 26.60 3.96
C LEU A 235 -24.95 27.69 4.74
N LYS A 236 -26.28 27.62 4.82
CA LYS A 236 -27.06 28.45 5.73
C LYS A 236 -26.98 27.90 7.18
N PRO A 237 -27.28 28.70 8.22
CA PRO A 237 -27.25 28.24 9.62
C PRO A 237 -28.11 27.00 9.88
N GLU A 238 -29.29 26.90 9.27
CA GLU A 238 -30.17 25.74 9.39
C GLU A 238 -29.57 24.47 8.74
N GLU A 239 -28.77 24.61 7.70
CA GLU A 239 -28.11 23.49 7.02
C GLU A 239 -26.88 23.01 7.80
N VAL A 240 -26.12 23.93 8.42
CA VAL A 240 -25.03 23.60 9.35
C VAL A 240 -25.55 22.77 10.53
N VAL A 241 -26.70 23.15 11.10
CA VAL A 241 -27.36 22.39 12.18
C VAL A 241 -27.85 21.03 11.66
N ALA A 242 -28.53 20.99 10.52
CA ALA A 242 -29.08 19.75 9.95
C ALA A 242 -27.99 18.73 9.59
N LEU A 243 -26.88 19.15 8.98
CA LEU A 243 -25.76 18.27 8.63
C LEU A 243 -24.99 17.81 9.87
N THR A 244 -24.84 18.69 10.88
CA THR A 244 -24.23 18.29 12.17
C THR A 244 -25.06 17.21 12.88
N GLU A 245 -26.39 17.30 12.85
CA GLU A 245 -27.27 16.28 13.42
C GLU A 245 -27.30 14.99 12.58
N GLN A 246 -27.25 15.09 11.25
CA GLN A 246 -27.10 13.91 10.37
C GLN A 246 -25.77 13.18 10.61
N LEU A 247 -24.67 13.90 10.79
CA LEU A 247 -23.38 13.33 11.22
C LEU A 247 -23.52 12.62 12.58
N ARG A 248 -24.18 13.27 13.55
CA ARG A 248 -24.43 12.70 14.88
C ARG A 248 -25.22 11.39 14.80
N LEU A 249 -26.27 11.35 13.97
CA LEU A 249 -27.10 10.16 13.73
C LEU A 249 -26.32 9.06 12.99
N ALA A 250 -25.52 9.38 11.97
CA ALA A 250 -24.67 8.40 11.30
C ALA A 250 -23.68 7.73 12.28
N MET A 251 -23.07 8.51 13.17
CA MET A 251 -22.17 7.99 14.21
C MET A 251 -22.91 7.14 15.26
N VAL A 252 -24.04 7.60 15.80
CA VAL A 252 -24.75 6.90 16.90
C VAL A 252 -25.56 5.69 16.41
N ASP A 253 -26.22 5.79 15.26
CA ASP A 253 -27.22 4.80 14.81
C ASP A 253 -26.66 3.77 13.82
N LYS A 254 -25.52 4.07 13.17
CA LYS A 254 -24.88 3.17 12.17
C LYS A 254 -23.49 2.72 12.60
N MET A 255 -22.60 3.67 12.93
CA MET A 255 -21.21 3.35 13.29
C MET A 255 -21.12 2.66 14.67
N LYS A 256 -21.64 3.27 15.73
CA LYS A 256 -21.49 2.74 17.11
C LYS A 256 -21.97 1.29 17.25
N PRO A 257 -23.15 0.86 16.74
CA PRO A 257 -23.63 -0.50 16.93
C PRO A 257 -22.72 -1.56 16.29
N ALA A 258 -22.01 -1.23 15.21
CA ALA A 258 -21.03 -2.13 14.58
C ALA A 258 -19.74 -2.23 15.40
N TYR A 259 -19.27 -1.14 16.01
CA TYR A 259 -18.13 -1.16 16.95
C TYR A 259 -18.48 -1.89 18.26
N ASP A 260 -19.73 -1.79 18.73
CA ASP A 260 -20.23 -2.57 19.87
C ASP A 260 -20.21 -4.08 19.55
N ARG A 261 -20.66 -4.47 18.34
CA ARG A 261 -20.54 -5.85 17.83
C ARG A 261 -19.09 -6.31 17.69
N LEU A 262 -18.19 -5.44 17.20
CA LEU A 262 -16.76 -5.72 17.08
C LEU A 262 -16.12 -5.97 18.45
N SER A 263 -16.37 -5.11 19.44
CA SER A 263 -15.86 -5.29 20.81
C SER A 263 -16.38 -6.60 21.43
N ALA A 264 -17.66 -6.92 21.23
CA ALA A 264 -18.24 -8.19 21.69
C ALA A 264 -17.59 -9.42 21.02
N TRP A 265 -17.38 -9.41 19.71
CA TRP A 265 -16.70 -10.51 19.00
C TRP A 265 -15.22 -10.64 19.41
N ILE A 266 -14.50 -9.53 19.53
CA ILE A 266 -13.11 -9.49 20.01
C ILE A 266 -12.99 -10.07 21.42
N ALA A 267 -13.91 -9.71 22.34
CA ALA A 267 -13.92 -10.24 23.70
C ALA A 267 -14.31 -11.74 23.77
N GLU A 268 -15.09 -12.23 22.82
CA GLU A 268 -15.46 -13.65 22.74
C GLU A 268 -14.33 -14.49 22.15
N ASP A 269 -13.85 -14.17 20.95
CA ASP A 269 -12.88 -15.00 20.24
C ASP A 269 -11.46 -14.92 20.84
N LYS A 270 -11.14 -13.87 21.61
CA LYS A 270 -9.90 -13.82 22.42
C LYS A 270 -9.77 -15.02 23.37
N LYS A 271 -10.88 -15.60 23.85
CA LYS A 271 -10.87 -16.81 24.71
C LYS A 271 -10.28 -18.03 24.01
N ASN A 272 -10.27 -18.02 22.67
CA ASN A 272 -9.75 -19.07 21.80
C ASN A 272 -8.32 -18.76 21.30
N ALA A 273 -7.74 -17.62 21.67
CA ALA A 273 -6.38 -17.25 21.28
C ALA A 273 -5.34 -18.08 22.04
N SER A 274 -4.20 -18.37 21.40
CA SER A 274 -3.11 -19.07 22.07
C SER A 274 -2.59 -18.29 23.28
N PRO A 275 -2.41 -18.93 24.45
CA PRO A 275 -1.79 -18.30 25.62
C PRO A 275 -0.29 -18.05 25.41
N GLN A 276 0.33 -18.69 24.41
CA GLN A 276 1.71 -18.44 23.99
C GLN A 276 1.69 -17.74 22.62
N PRO A 277 2.09 -16.47 22.50
CA PRO A 277 2.13 -15.78 21.22
C PRO A 277 3.21 -16.39 20.33
N GLN A 278 2.86 -16.68 19.08
CA GLN A 278 3.75 -17.27 18.08
C GLN A 278 3.71 -16.46 16.78
N GLY A 279 4.74 -16.61 15.94
CA GLY A 279 4.75 -16.02 14.60
C GLY A 279 3.75 -16.69 13.67
N VAL A 280 3.50 -16.09 12.50
CA VAL A 280 2.50 -16.59 11.54
C VAL A 280 2.78 -18.01 11.03
N GLY A 281 4.02 -18.50 11.14
CA GLY A 281 4.39 -19.90 10.86
C GLY A 281 3.65 -20.95 11.70
N ALA A 282 3.08 -20.58 12.85
CA ALA A 282 2.24 -21.46 13.67
C ALA A 282 0.76 -21.53 13.23
N LEU A 283 0.36 -20.74 12.23
CA LEU A 283 -0.97 -20.76 11.64
C LEU A 283 -1.08 -21.85 10.55
N PRO A 284 -2.30 -22.25 10.14
CA PRO A 284 -2.50 -23.13 8.99
C PRO A 284 -1.83 -22.57 7.72
N ASN A 285 -1.03 -23.39 7.02
CA ASN A 285 -0.16 -23.01 5.91
C ASN A 285 0.79 -21.82 6.22
N GLY A 286 1.11 -21.61 7.50
CA GLY A 286 1.80 -20.41 7.99
C GLY A 286 3.21 -20.18 7.44
N GLU A 287 3.94 -21.24 7.13
CA GLU A 287 5.28 -21.17 6.51
C GLU A 287 5.20 -20.69 5.06
N ALA A 288 4.32 -21.29 4.25
CA ALA A 288 4.06 -20.86 2.87
C ALA A 288 3.55 -19.42 2.84
N PHE A 289 2.61 -19.06 3.71
CA PHE A 289 2.16 -17.68 3.89
C PHE A 289 3.30 -16.73 4.23
N TYR A 290 4.18 -17.11 5.17
CA TYR A 290 5.33 -16.28 5.54
C TYR A 290 6.26 -16.06 4.35
N ASN A 291 6.61 -17.11 3.61
CA ASN A 291 7.50 -17.03 2.45
C ASN A 291 6.89 -16.19 1.31
N THR A 292 5.58 -16.32 1.05
CA THR A 292 4.86 -15.46 0.10
C THR A 292 4.83 -14.00 0.57
N ARG A 293 4.56 -13.73 1.86
CA ARG A 293 4.60 -12.35 2.39
C ARG A 293 6.01 -11.76 2.41
N LEU A 294 7.04 -12.60 2.59
CA LEU A 294 8.45 -12.22 2.56
C LEU A 294 8.82 -11.73 1.15
N ALA A 295 8.66 -12.58 0.13
CA ALA A 295 8.95 -12.24 -1.26
C ALA A 295 8.20 -10.98 -1.74
N LEU A 296 6.92 -10.82 -1.36
CA LEU A 296 6.11 -9.63 -1.69
C LEU A 296 6.53 -8.35 -0.94
N MET A 297 7.30 -8.45 0.14
CA MET A 297 7.80 -7.29 0.91
C MET A 297 9.27 -6.95 0.64
N THR A 298 10.06 -7.93 0.19
CA THR A 298 11.52 -7.79 0.01
C THR A 298 11.98 -7.87 -1.44
N THR A 299 11.11 -8.31 -2.36
CA THR A 299 11.38 -8.48 -3.80
C THR A 299 12.68 -9.24 -4.09
N THR A 300 12.98 -10.26 -3.29
CA THR A 300 14.17 -11.12 -3.44
C THR A 300 13.81 -12.58 -3.21
N ASP A 301 14.51 -13.48 -3.90
CA ASP A 301 14.35 -14.93 -3.79
C ASP A 301 15.01 -15.53 -2.53
N MET A 302 15.66 -14.71 -1.69
CA MET A 302 16.29 -15.18 -0.45
C MET A 302 15.26 -15.81 0.50
N THR A 303 15.60 -16.99 1.04
CA THR A 303 14.78 -17.68 2.04
C THR A 303 14.74 -16.95 3.38
N ALA A 304 13.76 -17.32 4.21
CA ALA A 304 13.63 -16.84 5.59
C ALA A 304 14.92 -17.05 6.42
N ASP A 305 15.58 -18.20 6.26
CA ASP A 305 16.83 -18.51 6.96
C ASP A 305 18.01 -17.68 6.45
N GLU A 306 18.14 -17.47 5.14
CA GLU A 306 19.19 -16.62 4.57
C GLU A 306 19.03 -15.15 5.01
N ILE A 307 17.81 -14.63 5.02
CA ILE A 307 17.50 -13.30 5.54
C ILE A 307 17.77 -13.23 7.06
N HIS A 308 17.49 -14.29 7.82
CA HIS A 308 17.83 -14.35 9.24
C HIS A 308 19.35 -14.31 9.49
N GLN A 309 20.14 -15.11 8.75
CA GLN A 309 21.60 -15.13 8.88
C GLN A 309 22.23 -13.80 8.41
N LEU A 310 21.72 -13.19 7.33
CA LEU A 310 22.13 -11.85 6.91
C LEU A 310 21.80 -10.79 7.98
N GLY A 311 20.62 -10.88 8.61
CA GLY A 311 20.26 -10.02 9.72
C GLY A 311 21.20 -10.15 10.92
N LEU A 312 21.63 -11.38 11.26
CA LEU A 312 22.60 -11.63 12.33
C LEU A 312 24.00 -11.08 12.01
N SER A 313 24.48 -11.27 10.78
CA SER A 313 25.80 -10.75 10.37
C SER A 313 25.82 -9.22 10.29
N GLU A 314 24.74 -8.61 9.80
CA GLU A 314 24.61 -7.14 9.76
C GLU A 314 24.45 -6.54 11.16
N VAL A 315 23.72 -7.18 12.08
CA VAL A 315 23.70 -6.75 13.50
C VAL A 315 25.08 -6.81 14.12
N ALA A 316 25.88 -7.84 13.84
CA ALA A 316 27.26 -7.93 14.32
C ALA A 316 28.15 -6.83 13.71
N ARG A 317 28.07 -6.62 12.38
CA ARG A 317 28.83 -5.60 11.65
C ARG A 317 28.52 -4.19 12.14
N ILE A 318 27.24 -3.82 12.19
CA ILE A 318 26.79 -2.48 12.59
C ILE A 318 27.17 -2.19 14.05
N ARG A 319 27.08 -3.17 14.95
CA ARG A 319 27.56 -3.01 16.33
C ARG A 319 29.07 -2.80 16.41
N GLY A 320 29.84 -3.45 15.54
CA GLY A 320 31.29 -3.20 15.41
C GLY A 320 31.62 -1.77 15.00
N GLU A 321 30.89 -1.21 14.03
CA GLU A 321 31.05 0.20 13.63
C GLU A 321 30.60 1.17 14.75
N MET A 322 29.52 0.85 15.47
CA MET A 322 29.05 1.65 16.61
C MET A 322 30.04 1.70 17.79
N GLU A 323 30.80 0.61 18.04
CA GLU A 323 31.89 0.62 19.02
C GLU A 323 33.01 1.58 18.60
N LYS A 324 33.41 1.61 17.32
CA LYS A 324 34.41 2.58 16.80
C LYS A 324 33.94 4.02 16.98
N VAL A 325 32.72 4.35 16.57
CA VAL A 325 32.15 5.70 16.70
C VAL A 325 32.07 6.14 18.17
N LYS A 326 31.78 5.22 19.10
CA LYS A 326 31.84 5.48 20.55
C LYS A 326 33.26 5.79 21.04
N GLU A 327 34.27 5.10 20.52
CA GLU A 327 35.69 5.34 20.85
C GLU A 327 36.21 6.66 20.26
N GLU A 328 35.86 6.97 19.01
CA GLU A 328 36.17 8.23 18.32
C GLU A 328 35.51 9.44 19.00
N ALA A 329 34.26 9.31 19.44
CA ALA A 329 33.56 10.29 20.29
C ALA A 329 34.17 10.39 21.71
N GLY A 330 35.20 9.60 22.03
CA GLY A 330 35.90 9.63 23.30
C GLY A 330 35.15 9.00 24.48
N PHE A 331 33.91 8.55 24.29
CA PHE A 331 33.04 8.07 25.36
C PHE A 331 33.61 6.83 26.05
N LYS A 332 33.57 6.80 27.39
CA LYS A 332 34.11 5.71 28.21
C LYS A 332 32.97 4.93 28.85
N GLY A 333 32.73 3.73 28.32
CA GLY A 333 31.67 2.83 28.75
C GLY A 333 31.30 1.83 27.64
N THR A 334 30.31 1.00 27.95
CA THR A 334 29.71 0.04 27.02
C THR A 334 28.79 0.73 26.01
N LEU A 335 28.48 0.04 24.91
CA LEU A 335 27.55 0.57 23.90
C LEU A 335 26.12 0.87 24.43
N PRO A 336 25.50 0.07 25.31
CA PRO A 336 24.22 0.43 25.95
C PRO A 336 24.28 1.70 26.83
N GLU A 337 25.41 1.96 27.49
CA GLU A 337 25.61 3.21 28.24
C GLU A 337 25.73 4.41 27.30
N PHE A 338 26.44 4.26 26.17
CA PHE A 338 26.52 5.28 25.12
C PHE A 338 25.14 5.56 24.49
N PHE A 339 24.35 4.53 24.18
CA PHE A 339 22.96 4.71 23.74
C PHE A 339 22.10 5.44 24.79
N THR A 340 22.36 5.19 26.07
CA THR A 340 21.64 5.88 27.16
C THR A 340 22.06 7.35 27.23
N PHE A 341 23.36 7.65 27.12
CA PHE A 341 23.89 9.02 27.03
C PHE A 341 23.29 9.79 25.85
N MET A 342 23.36 9.24 24.64
CA MET A 342 22.79 9.85 23.41
C MET A 342 21.28 10.10 23.51
N ARG A 343 20.54 9.35 24.33
CA ARG A 343 19.08 9.44 24.51
C ARG A 343 18.66 10.25 25.75
N THR A 344 19.59 10.75 26.57
CA THR A 344 19.24 11.42 27.84
C THR A 344 20.07 12.66 28.17
N ASP A 345 21.25 12.83 27.58
CA ASP A 345 22.03 14.05 27.79
C ASP A 345 21.38 15.24 27.08
N LYS A 346 21.27 16.36 27.80
CA LYS A 346 20.56 17.55 27.33
C LYS A 346 21.23 18.23 26.15
N GLN A 347 22.50 17.97 25.86
CA GLN A 347 23.19 18.53 24.69
C GLN A 347 22.56 18.11 23.35
N PHE A 348 21.83 16.99 23.32
CA PHE A 348 21.16 16.47 22.13
C PHE A 348 19.70 16.96 21.97
N TYR A 349 19.20 17.78 22.90
CA TYR A 349 17.80 18.21 22.94
C TYR A 349 17.64 19.74 22.94
N LEU A 350 16.79 20.22 22.05
CA LEU A 350 16.32 21.61 22.04
C LEU A 350 15.21 21.80 23.09
N PRO A 351 14.91 23.04 23.52
CA PRO A 351 13.83 23.31 24.46
C PRO A 351 12.47 22.83 23.92
N ASN A 352 11.65 22.22 24.77
CA ASN A 352 10.29 21.80 24.41
C ASN A 352 9.32 23.01 24.45
N ASN A 353 9.48 23.91 23.48
CA ASN A 353 8.65 25.10 23.25
C ASN A 353 8.79 25.56 21.79
N ASP A 354 7.97 26.53 21.38
CA ASP A 354 7.90 27.05 20.00
C ASP A 354 9.26 27.52 19.45
N ALA A 355 10.12 28.09 20.29
CA ALA A 355 11.45 28.56 19.88
C ALA A 355 12.41 27.39 19.59
N GLY A 356 12.39 26.34 20.42
CA GLY A 356 13.15 25.12 20.15
C GLY A 356 12.59 24.30 18.98
N ALA A 357 11.28 24.37 18.75
CA ALA A 357 10.64 23.79 17.56
C ALA A 357 11.05 24.53 16.27
N GLN A 358 11.08 25.87 16.28
CA GLN A 358 11.59 26.65 15.16
C GLN A 358 13.09 26.38 14.92
N GLU A 359 13.91 26.34 15.99
CA GLU A 359 15.34 26.03 15.84
C GLU A 359 15.58 24.62 15.27
N TYR A 360 14.73 23.64 15.61
CA TYR A 360 14.77 22.32 14.97
C TYR A 360 14.49 22.41 13.46
N ILE A 361 13.44 23.15 13.06
CA ILE A 361 13.07 23.37 11.65
C ILE A 361 14.19 24.09 10.90
N ASP A 362 14.80 25.11 11.48
CA ASP A 362 15.88 25.88 10.85
C ASP A 362 17.13 25.01 10.64
N ARG A 363 17.51 24.21 11.64
CA ARG A 363 18.62 23.24 11.55
C ARG A 363 18.36 22.14 10.51
N ALA A 364 17.16 21.58 10.50
CA ALA A 364 16.76 20.55 9.53
C ALA A 364 16.72 21.10 8.09
N THR A 365 16.12 22.28 7.90
CA THR A 365 16.09 23.00 6.62
C THR A 365 17.50 23.27 6.11
N LYS A 366 18.40 23.75 6.99
CA LYS A 366 19.80 23.97 6.62
C LYS A 366 20.46 22.68 6.08
N HIS A 367 20.31 21.54 6.75
CA HIS A 367 20.89 20.28 6.28
C HIS A 367 20.26 19.79 4.95
N ILE A 368 18.98 20.09 4.71
CA ILE A 368 18.33 19.82 3.43
C ILE A 368 18.92 20.70 2.31
N GLU A 369 19.16 21.99 2.55
CA GLU A 369 19.83 22.86 1.55
C GLU A 369 21.30 22.46 1.33
N GLU A 370 22.04 22.09 2.38
CA GLU A 370 23.40 21.53 2.27
C GLU A 370 23.42 20.26 1.42
N MET A 371 22.45 19.36 1.60
CA MET A 371 22.29 18.15 0.78
C MET A 371 21.93 18.48 -0.68
N LYS A 372 21.00 19.42 -0.91
CA LYS A 372 20.58 19.84 -2.27
C LYS A 372 21.73 20.34 -3.13
N LEU A 373 22.74 21.00 -2.54
CA LEU A 373 23.94 21.43 -3.26
C LEU A 373 24.79 20.24 -3.77
N ALA A 374 24.71 19.08 -3.11
CA ALA A 374 25.40 17.86 -3.52
C ALA A 374 24.56 16.99 -4.48
N LEU A 375 23.22 17.05 -4.43
CA LEU A 375 22.35 16.18 -5.22
C LEU A 375 22.72 16.12 -6.72
N PRO A 376 22.97 17.23 -7.45
CA PRO A 376 23.36 17.20 -8.88
C PRO A 376 24.66 16.46 -9.21
N THR A 377 25.44 16.04 -8.21
CA THR A 377 26.65 15.21 -8.39
C THR A 377 26.33 13.71 -8.41
N TYR A 378 25.16 13.31 -7.92
CA TYR A 378 24.75 11.91 -7.73
C TYR A 378 23.39 11.57 -8.38
N PHE A 379 22.54 12.57 -8.58
CA PHE A 379 21.21 12.50 -9.18
C PHE A 379 21.12 13.65 -10.21
N GLY A 380 21.19 13.29 -11.49
CA GLY A 380 21.23 14.25 -12.62
C GLY A 380 19.87 14.76 -13.06
#